data_AF-X1L157-F1
#
_entry.id   AF-X1L157-F1
#
_cell.length_a   1.000
_cell.length_b   1.000
_cell.length_c   1.000
_cell.angle_alpha   90.00
_cell.angle_beta   90.00
_cell.angle_gamma   90.00
#
_symmetry.space_group_name_H-M   'P 1'
#
loop_
_entity.id
_entity.type
_entity.pdbx_description
1 polymer ?
#
loop_
_entity_poly.entity_id
_entity_poly.type
_entity_poly.pdbx_seq_one_letter_code
_entity_poly.pdbx_strand_id
1 'polypeptide(L)' 'MDRNETYRKFGPILLESVCLVILDQINTLRKEQGMPEITEQDIIDNLNNHLNELQPYDWMLEEMKD' A
#
# COMPACT_ATOMS: atom_id res chain seq x y z
N MET A 1 3.65 -19.58 16.28
CA MET A 1 3.95 -18.93 14.99
C MET A 1 4.97 -17.85 15.27
N ASP A 2 6.08 -17.87 14.55
CA ASP A 2 7.09 -16.81 14.65
C ASP A 2 6.57 -15.52 13.97
N ARG A 3 7.12 -14.37 14.36
CA ARG A 3 6.80 -13.07 13.76
C ARG A 3 7.02 -13.10 12.26
N ASN A 4 8.13 -13.66 11.77
CA ASN A 4 8.43 -13.68 10.33
C ASN A 4 7.47 -14.60 9.57
N GLU A 5 7.06 -15.71 10.18
CA GLU A 5 6.06 -16.62 9.62
C GLU A 5 4.67 -15.97 9.53
N THR A 6 4.34 -15.15 10.55
CA THR A 6 3.09 -14.36 10.58
C THR A 6 3.09 -13.29 9.51
N TYR A 7 4.18 -12.54 9.37
CA TYR A 7 4.32 -11.54 8.31
C TYR A 7 4.29 -12.17 6.92
N ARG A 8 4.97 -13.30 6.69
CA ARG A 8 4.93 -13.95 5.37
C ARG A 8 3.54 -14.46 5.00
N LYS A 9 2.80 -15.00 5.98
CA LYS A 9 1.50 -15.64 5.72
C LYS A 9 0.36 -14.64 5.64
N PHE A 10 0.43 -13.56 6.42
CA PHE A 10 -0.68 -12.61 6.56
C PHE A 10 -0.31 -11.18 6.21
N GLY A 11 0.96 -10.80 6.26
CA GLY A 11 1.40 -9.42 6.02
C GLY A 11 1.01 -8.89 4.63
N PRO A 12 1.36 -9.59 3.53
CA PRO A 12 0.99 -9.13 2.18
C PRO A 12 -0.52 -8.98 2.00
N ILE A 13 -1.30 -10.01 2.36
CA ILE A 13 -2.75 -9.99 2.15
C ILE A 13 -3.46 -9.01 3.08
N LEU A 14 -2.93 -8.79 4.30
CA LEU A 14 -3.45 -7.79 5.21
C LEU A 14 -3.19 -6.38 4.67
N LEU A 15 -1.99 -6.13 4.17
CA LEU A 15 -1.63 -4.84 3.58
C LEU A 15 -2.52 -4.53 2.37
N GLU A 16 -2.67 -5.49 1.46
CA GLU A 16 -3.56 -5.38 0.29
C GLU A 16 -5.01 -5.12 0.71
N SER A 17 -5.53 -5.87 1.69
CA SER A 17 -6.90 -5.69 2.20
C SER A 17 -7.10 -4.30 2.81
N VAL A 18 -6.12 -3.77 3.54
CA VAL A 18 -6.19 -2.43 4.12
C VAL A 18 -6.23 -1.37 3.02
N CYS A 19 -5.41 -1.49 1.98
CA CYS A 19 -5.42 -0.57 0.85
C CYS A 19 -6.78 -0.56 0.13
N LEU A 20 -7.36 -1.74 -0.12
CA LEU A 20 -8.68 -1.87 -0.76
C LEU A 20 -9.79 -1.26 0.10
N VAL A 21 -9.80 -1.54 1.40
CA VAL A 21 -10.79 -0.95 2.32
C VAL A 21 -10.68 0.57 2.34
N ILE A 22 -9.47 1.13 2.39
CA ILE A 22 -9.26 2.58 2.34
C ILE A 22 -9.79 3.16 1.03
N LEU A 23 -9.51 2.51 -0.11
CA LEU A 23 -10.01 2.93 -1.41
C LEU A 23 -11.55 2.97 -1.45
N ASP A 24 -12.21 1.93 -0.95
CA ASP A 24 -13.68 1.86 -0.89
C ASP A 24 -14.28 2.98 -0.04
N GLN A 25 -13.67 3.28 1.11
CA GLN A 25 -14.10 4.38 1.98
C GLN A 25 -13.93 5.73 1.27
N ILE A 26 -12.80 5.95 0.59
CA ILE A 26 -12.55 7.19 -0.17
C ILE A 26 -13.57 7.33 -1.31
N ASN A 27 -13.82 6.27 -2.09
CA ASN A 27 -14.78 6.30 -3.19
C ASN A 27 -16.22 6.52 -2.71
N THR A 28 -16.57 6.01 -1.53
CA THR A 28 -17.87 6.31 -0.90
C THR A 28 -18.03 7.81 -0.67
N LEU A 29 -17.03 8.47 -0.06
CA LEU A 29 -17.05 9.92 0.19
C LEU A 29 -17.03 10.74 -1.11
N ARG A 30 -16.25 10.31 -2.11
CA ARG A 30 -16.18 10.96 -3.43
C ARG A 30 -17.52 10.92 -4.14
N LYS A 31 -18.21 9.77 -4.09
CA LYS A 31 -19.54 9.60 -4.66
C LYS A 31 -20.57 10.53 -4.02
N GLU A 32 -20.52 10.70 -2.69
CA GLU A 32 -21.39 11.66 -1.97
C GLU A 32 -21.18 13.12 -2.42
N GLN A 33 -19.99 13.43 -2.93
CA GLN A 33 -19.61 14.74 -3.45
C GLN A 33 -19.77 14.88 -4.97
N GLY A 34 -20.29 13.86 -5.66
CA GLY A 34 -20.41 13.84 -7.12
C GLY A 34 -19.07 13.77 -7.85
N MET A 35 -18.01 13.33 -7.18
CA MET A 35 -16.68 13.16 -7.75
C MET A 35 -16.53 11.78 -8.40
N PRO A 36 -15.69 11.64 -9.45
CA PRO A 36 -15.41 10.36 -10.06
C PRO A 36 -14.65 9.44 -9.10
N GLU A 37 -14.89 8.13 -9.20
CA GLU A 37 -14.17 7.12 -8.42
C GLU A 37 -12.69 7.07 -8.81
N ILE A 38 -11.85 6.72 -7.84
CA ILE A 38 -10.45 6.37 -8.01
C ILE A 38 -10.40 4.86 -8.26
N THR A 39 -9.66 4.43 -9.28
CA THR A 39 -9.46 3.02 -9.58
C THR A 39 -8.27 2.44 -8.81
N GLU A 40 -8.18 1.12 -8.73
CA GLU A 40 -7.00 0.45 -8.20
C GLU A 40 -5.72 0.84 -8.97
N GLN A 41 -5.83 0.98 -10.30
CA GLN A 41 -4.70 1.39 -11.14
C GLN A 41 -4.22 2.81 -10.81
N ASP A 42 -5.14 3.74 -10.51
CA ASP A 42 -4.76 5.10 -10.10
C ASP A 42 -3.94 5.07 -8.81
N ILE A 43 -4.26 4.17 -7.87
CA ILE A 43 -3.47 4.00 -6.64
C ILE A 43 -2.11 3.39 -6.95
N ILE A 44 -2.04 2.36 -7.78
CA ILE A 44 -0.76 1.71 -8.16
C ILE A 44 0.16 2.74 -8.83
N ASP A 45 -0.36 3.54 -9.74
CA ASP A 45 0.41 4.57 -10.45
C ASP A 45 0.92 5.64 -9.48
N ASN A 46 0.07 6.11 -8.55
CA ASN A 46 0.46 7.08 -7.54
C ASN A 46 1.50 6.50 -6.54
N LEU A 47 1.33 5.25 -6.13
CA LEU A 47 2.30 4.57 -5.27
C LEU A 47 3.65 4.43 -5.97
N ASN A 48 3.67 4.03 -7.24
CA ASN A 48 4.92 3.94 -8.01
C ASN A 48 5.61 5.31 -8.12
N ASN A 49 4.85 6.38 -8.34
CA ASN A 49 5.41 7.73 -8.39
C ASN A 49 6.05 8.12 -7.06
N HIS A 50 5.34 7.95 -5.94
CA HIS A 50 5.87 8.32 -4.63
C HIS A 50 6.97 7.40 -4.12
N LEU A 51 6.90 6.09 -4.36
CA LEU A 51 7.95 5.16 -3.97
C LEU A 51 9.29 5.50 -4.62
N ASN A 52 9.28 5.94 -5.88
CA ASN A 52 10.48 6.38 -6.59
C ASN A 52 11.08 7.67 -5.99
N GLU A 53 10.28 8.46 -5.26
CA GLU A 53 10.73 9.68 -4.57
C GLU A 53 11.28 9.39 -3.16
N LEU A 54 10.95 8.25 -2.57
CA LEU A 54 11.39 7.88 -1.22
C LEU A 54 12.82 7.36 -1.24
N GLN A 55 13.66 7.93 -0.38
CA GLN A 55 14.96 7.33 -0.09
C GLN A 55 14.75 6.08 0.78
N PRO A 56 15.47 4.97 0.51
CA PRO A 56 15.46 3.83 1.40
C PRO A 56 15.90 4.26 2.81
N TYR A 57 15.21 3.77 3.83
CA TYR A 57 15.68 3.89 5.21
C TYR A 57 17.02 3.16 5.38
N ASP A 58 17.88 3.68 6.27
CA ASP A 58 19.23 3.14 6.51
C ASP A 58 19.24 1.63 6.76
N TRP A 59 18.28 1.12 7.54
CA TRP A 59 18.16 -0.31 7.86
C TRP A 59 17.82 -1.19 6.65
N MET A 60 17.18 -0.66 5.60
CA MET A 60 16.92 -1.42 4.36
C MET A 60 18.18 -1.60 3.51
N LEU A 61 19.15 -0.68 3.65
CA LEU A 61 20.42 -0.75 2.93
C LEU A 61 21.42 -1.70 3.60
N GLU A 62 21.26 -1.93 4.91
CA GLU A 62 22.07 -2.90 5.66
C GLU A 62 21.78 -4.35 5.24
N GLU A 63 20.52 -4.67 4.88
CA GLU A 63 20.12 -6.01 4.42
C GLU A 63 20.57 -6.37 2.99
N MET A 64 21.06 -5.40 2.20
CA MET A 64 21.53 -5.63 0.82
C MET A 64 23.03 -5.92 0.70
N LYS A 65 23.76 -5.99 1.82
CA LYS A 65 25.22 -6.15 1.86
C LYS A 65 25.71 -7.58 2.09
N ASP A 66 24.80 -8.55 2.19
CA ASP A 66 25.09 -9.98 2.39
C ASP A 66 24.70 -10.84 1.18
#